data_AF-A0A9E0P8M7-F1
#
_entry.id   AF-A0A9E0P8M7-F1
#
_cell.length_a   1.000
_cell.length_b   1.000
_cell.length_c   1.000
_cell.angle_alpha   90.00
_cell.angle_beta   90.00
_cell.angle_gamma   90.00
#
_symmetry.space_group_name_H-M   'P 1'
#
loop_
_entity.id
_entity.type
_entity.pdbx_description
1 polymer ?
#
loop_
_entity_poly.entity_id
_entity_poly.type
_entity_poly.pdbx_seq_one_letter_code
_entity_poly.pdbx_strand_id
1 'polypeptide(L)'
;SYRLGSILFHGLGHVLNGVPRYADALPAYKRAAKRGHAAAQFMLGRIYDEGHGTERDREKALKYLRRAAEQGHEEARILLNLLTQPCPPA
;
A
#
# COMPACT_ATOMS: atom_id res chain seq x y z
N SER A 1 -33.99 -3.80 6.74
CA SER A 1 -33.15 -4.88 7.30
C SER A 1 -31.84 -4.95 6.54
N TYR A 2 -30.79 -4.32 7.09
CA TYR A 2 -29.43 -4.34 6.56
C TYR A 2 -28.91 -5.79 6.47
N ARG A 3 -28.79 -6.33 5.26
CA ARG A 3 -28.03 -7.57 4.96
C ARG A 3 -27.18 -7.36 3.71
N LEU A 4 -26.27 -6.39 3.75
CA LEU A 4 -25.18 -6.26 2.78
C LEU A 4 -23.86 -6.08 3.52
N GLY A 5 -23.62 -6.96 4.49
CA GLY A 5 -22.37 -7.06 5.22
C GLY A 5 -21.98 -8.52 5.35
N SER A 6 -21.34 -9.09 4.32
CA SER A 6 -20.33 -10.17 4.41
C SER A 6 -20.11 -10.84 3.04
N ILE A 7 -19.49 -10.14 2.08
CA ILE A 7 -18.93 -10.77 0.86
C ILE A 7 -17.43 -10.47 0.79
N LEU A 8 -16.72 -10.59 1.92
CA LEU A 8 -15.27 -10.45 1.92
C LEU A 8 -14.50 -11.61 2.54
N PHE A 9 -15.16 -12.73 2.89
CA PHE A 9 -14.51 -13.76 3.70
C PHE A 9 -14.50 -15.20 3.15
N HIS A 10 -15.19 -15.50 2.04
CA HIS A 10 -15.24 -16.88 1.50
C HIS A 10 -14.24 -17.19 0.37
N GLY A 11 -13.28 -16.29 0.09
CA GLY A 11 -12.27 -16.47 -0.97
C GLY A 11 -10.85 -16.77 -0.47
N LEU A 12 -10.65 -17.08 0.81
CA LEU A 12 -9.33 -17.34 1.41
C LEU A 12 -9.08 -18.85 1.57
N GLY A 13 -9.24 -19.57 0.46
CA GLY A 13 -9.11 -21.04 0.39
C GLY A 13 -7.88 -21.55 -0.38
N HIS A 14 -6.86 -20.73 -0.64
CA HIS A 14 -5.60 -21.21 -1.22
C HIS A 14 -4.40 -20.55 -0.56
N VAL A 15 -4.06 -21.06 0.63
CA VAL A 15 -2.69 -20.97 1.17
C VAL A 15 -1.86 -22.01 0.41
N LEU A 16 -1.20 -21.60 -0.67
CA LEU A 16 -0.06 -22.33 -1.23
C LEU A 16 1.05 -21.31 -1.53
N ASN A 17 2.12 -21.40 -0.76
CA ASN A 17 3.39 -20.67 -0.89
C ASN A 17 3.41 -19.17 -0.51
N GLY A 18 3.55 -18.91 0.80
CA GLY A 18 4.78 -18.32 1.34
C GLY A 18 5.10 -16.83 1.13
N VAL A 19 4.58 -16.14 0.11
CA VAL A 19 4.79 -14.69 -0.05
C VAL A 19 3.59 -14.13 -0.82
N PRO A 20 2.79 -13.19 -0.28
CA PRO A 20 1.77 -12.55 -1.09
C PRO A 20 2.46 -11.89 -2.29
N ARG A 21 2.18 -12.37 -3.51
CA ARG A 21 2.62 -11.67 -4.72
C ARG A 21 1.96 -10.31 -4.69
N TYR A 22 2.74 -9.28 -4.37
CA TYR A 22 2.26 -7.90 -4.28
C TYR A 22 1.46 -7.49 -5.52
N ALA A 23 1.83 -8.03 -6.69
CA ALA A 23 1.14 -7.87 -7.97
C ALA A 23 -0.34 -8.30 -7.95
N ASP A 24 -0.66 -9.47 -7.39
CA ASP A 24 -2.04 -9.99 -7.37
C ASP A 24 -2.90 -9.30 -6.31
N ALA A 25 -2.25 -8.77 -5.26
CA ALA A 25 -2.89 -8.03 -4.18
C ALA A 25 -3.06 -6.52 -4.48
N LEU A 26 -2.41 -5.98 -5.52
CA LEU A 26 -2.56 -4.59 -5.97
C LEU A 26 -4.03 -4.12 -6.09
N PRO A 27 -4.94 -4.85 -6.78
CA PRO A 27 -6.34 -4.44 -6.87
C PRO A 27 -7.08 -4.45 -5.52
N ALA A 28 -6.71 -5.33 -4.59
CA ALA A 28 -7.27 -5.33 -3.24
C ALA A 28 -6.78 -4.10 -2.44
N TYR A 29 -5.48 -3.80 -2.47
CA TYR A 29 -4.92 -2.62 -1.82
C TYR A 29 -5.46 -1.32 -2.43
N LYS A 30 -5.63 -1.22 -3.75
CA LYS A 30 -6.27 -0.06 -4.41
C LYS A 30 -7.69 0.17 -3.92
N ARG A 31 -8.49 -0.90 -3.75
CA ARG A 31 -9.85 -0.78 -3.20
C ARG A 31 -9.83 -0.33 -1.74
N ALA A 32 -8.96 -0.90 -0.91
CA ALA A 32 -8.83 -0.51 0.49
C ALA A 32 -8.30 0.93 0.64
N ALA A 33 -7.33 1.33 -0.18
CA ALA A 33 -6.79 2.69 -0.21
C ALA A 33 -7.85 3.73 -0.61
N LYS A 34 -8.73 3.40 -1.57
CA LYS A 34 -9.90 4.22 -1.93
C LYS A 34 -10.90 4.39 -0.78
N ARG A 35 -11.01 3.38 0.09
CA ARG A 35 -11.83 3.45 1.32
C ARG A 35 -11.17 4.22 2.46
N GLY A 36 -9.96 4.75 2.26
CA GLY A 36 -9.23 5.49 3.28
C GLY A 36 -8.48 4.60 4.29
N HIS A 37 -8.10 3.38 3.93
CA HIS A 37 -7.22 2.60 4.78
C HIS A 37 -5.76 3.05 4.62
N ALA A 38 -5.21 3.67 5.65
CA ALA A 38 -3.82 4.14 5.69
C ALA A 38 -2.81 3.01 5.40
N ALA A 39 -2.96 1.84 6.01
CA ALA A 39 -2.10 0.68 5.77
C ALA A 39 -2.11 0.23 4.31
N ALA A 40 -3.27 0.25 3.64
CA ALA A 40 -3.35 -0.09 2.22
C ALA A 40 -2.67 0.95 1.32
N GLN A 41 -2.74 2.23 1.69
CA GLN A 41 -2.03 3.30 0.99
C GLN A 41 -0.51 3.17 1.19
N PHE A 42 -0.05 2.86 2.40
CA PHE A 42 1.36 2.57 2.68
C PHE A 42 1.87 1.40 1.82
N MET A 43 1.13 0.29 1.78
CA MET A 43 1.50 -0.88 0.96
C MET A 43 1.56 -0.54 -0.53
N LEU A 44 0.62 0.25 -1.06
CA LEU A 44 0.72 0.74 -2.45
C LEU A 44 1.97 1.59 -2.65
N GLY A 45 2.28 2.47 -1.70
CA GLY A 45 3.51 3.26 -1.69
C GLY A 45 4.76 2.40 -1.84
N ARG A 46 4.88 1.36 -1.02
CA ARG A 46 5.98 0.38 -1.08
C ARG A 46 6.04 -0.37 -2.39
N ILE A 47 4.90 -0.85 -2.91
CA ILE A 47 4.88 -1.60 -4.17
C ILE A 47 5.35 -0.73 -5.34
N TYR A 48 4.96 0.54 -5.38
CA TYR A 48 5.41 1.48 -6.40
C TYR A 48 6.89 1.88 -6.24
N ASP A 49 7.41 1.94 -5.02
CA ASP A 49 8.82 2.24 -4.75
C ASP A 49 9.76 1.06 -5.06
N GLU A 50 9.35 -0.16 -4.67
CA GLU A 50 10.14 -1.38 -4.90
C GLU A 50 9.98 -1.91 -6.34
N GLY A 51 8.89 -1.54 -7.04
CA GLY A 51 8.61 -2.02 -8.41
C GLY A 51 8.20 -3.50 -8.46
N HIS A 52 7.72 -4.08 -7.36
CA HIS A 52 7.32 -5.49 -7.32
C HIS A 52 6.02 -5.73 -8.11
N GLY A 53 6.19 -6.13 -9.38
CA GLY A 53 5.08 -6.48 -10.28
C GLY A 53 4.42 -5.29 -10.98
N THR A 54 5.04 -4.11 -10.93
CA THR A 54 4.63 -2.88 -11.62
C THR A 54 5.88 -2.06 -11.92
N GLU A 55 5.82 -1.18 -12.90
CA GLU A 55 6.89 -0.21 -13.16
C GLU A 55 7.15 0.63 -11.91
N ARG A 56 8.44 0.83 -11.59
CA ARG A 56 8.86 1.62 -10.42
C ARG A 56 8.47 3.07 -10.63
N ASP A 57 7.61 3.59 -9.76
CA ASP A 57 7.09 4.94 -9.88
C ASP A 57 7.17 5.64 -8.53
N ARG A 58 8.30 6.33 -8.33
CA ARG A 58 8.56 7.07 -7.10
C ARG A 58 7.54 8.18 -6.87
N GLU A 59 7.05 8.85 -7.91
CA GLU A 59 6.04 9.91 -7.74
C GLU A 59 4.73 9.35 -7.19
N LYS A 60 4.26 8.22 -7.76
CA LYS A 60 3.09 7.52 -7.23
C LYS A 60 3.33 7.00 -5.82
N ALA A 61 4.51 6.44 -5.55
CA ALA A 61 4.87 5.96 -4.21
C ALA A 61 4.76 7.09 -3.17
N LEU A 62 5.40 8.23 -3.43
CA LEU A 62 5.36 9.41 -2.57
C LEU A 62 3.92 9.92 -2.35
N LYS A 63 3.08 9.91 -3.40
CA LYS A 63 1.67 10.33 -3.30
C LYS A 63 0.86 9.45 -2.34
N TYR A 64 1.02 8.13 -2.43
CA TYR A 64 0.32 7.21 -1.53
C TYR A 64 0.87 7.27 -0.10
N LEU A 65 2.19 7.40 0.07
CA LEU A 65 2.83 7.52 1.37
C LEU A 65 2.46 8.82 2.08
N ARG A 66 2.41 9.96 1.37
CA ARG A 66 1.91 11.23 1.93
C ARG A 66 0.50 11.06 2.49
N ARG A 67 -0.40 10.44 1.72
CA ARG A 67 -1.79 10.25 2.14
C ARG A 67 -1.91 9.35 3.38
N ALA A 68 -1.07 8.32 3.48
CA ALA A 68 -1.00 7.48 4.67
C ALA A 68 -0.40 8.22 5.87
N ALA A 69 0.65 9.03 5.66
CA ALA A 69 1.25 9.87 6.69
C ALA A 69 0.28 10.94 7.22
N GLU A 70 -0.53 11.55 6.35
CA GLU A 70 -1.61 12.48 6.72
C GLU A 70 -2.67 11.84 7.62
N GLN A 71 -2.85 10.52 7.51
CA GLN A 71 -3.75 9.74 8.38
C GLN A 71 -3.07 9.28 9.69
N GLY A 72 -1.86 9.75 9.97
CA GLY A 72 -1.10 9.39 11.18
C GLY A 72 -0.36 8.05 11.08
N HIS A 73 -0.16 7.52 9.87
CA HIS A 73 0.59 6.28 9.71
C HIS A 73 2.10 6.57 9.77
N GLU A 74 2.69 6.27 10.93
CA GLU A 74 4.09 6.57 11.23
C GLU A 74 5.07 5.91 10.24
N GLU A 75 4.84 4.66 9.89
CA GLU A 75 5.67 3.91 8.93
C GLU A 75 5.66 4.56 7.54
N ALA A 76 4.51 5.09 7.11
CA ALA A 76 4.42 5.83 5.85
C ALA A 76 5.17 7.16 5.91
N ARG A 77 5.15 7.83 7.06
CA ARG A 77 5.91 9.07 7.30
C ARG A 77 7.42 8.81 7.27
N ILE A 78 7.88 7.74 7.93
CA ILE A 78 9.29 7.33 7.94
C ILE A 78 9.75 6.99 6.52
N LEU A 79 8.97 6.17 5.80
CA LEU A 79 9.31 5.78 4.44
C LEU A 79 9.26 6.98 3.48
N LEU A 80 8.25 7.85 3.59
CA LEU A 80 8.19 9.09 2.84
C LEU A 80 9.47 9.91 3.07
N ASN A 81 9.84 10.10 4.33
CA ASN A 81 11.04 10.84 4.70
C ASN A 81 12.29 10.21 4.08
N LEU A 82 12.43 8.87 4.14
CA LEU A 82 13.53 8.12 3.54
C LEU A 82 13.62 8.34 2.01
N LEU A 83 12.48 8.33 1.33
CA LEU A 83 12.42 8.56 -0.12
C LEU A 83 12.64 10.02 -0.52
N THR A 84 12.39 10.96 0.39
CA THR A 84 12.56 12.40 0.16
C THR A 84 13.82 12.98 0.78
N GLN A 85 14.63 12.21 1.53
CA GLN A 85 15.91 12.73 2.04
C GLN A 85 16.76 13.16 0.83
N PRO A 86 17.12 14.44 0.68
CA PRO A 86 18.32 14.74 -0.09
C PRO A 86 19.48 14.15 0.71
N CYS A 87 20.36 13.41 0.01
CA CYS A 87 21.66 13.03 0.55
C CYS A 87 22.23 14.23 1.34
N PRO A 88 22.57 14.11 2.64
CA PRO A 88 23.10 15.23 3.37
C PRO A 88 24.33 15.74 2.59
N PRO A 89 24.40 17.02 2.21
CA PRO A 89 25.61 17.55 1.62
C PRO A 89 26.72 17.39 2.67
N ALA A 90 27.68 16.54 2.33
CA ALA A 90 28.92 16.34 3.07
C ALA A 90 29.73 17.64 3.15
#